data_AF-A0A7V6MVP0-F1
#
_entry.id   AF-A0A7V6MVP0-F1
#
_cell.length_a   1.000
_cell.length_b   1.000
_cell.length_c   1.000
_cell.angle_alpha   90.00
_cell.angle_beta   90.00
_cell.angle_gamma   90.00
#
_symmetry.space_group_name_H-M   'P 1'
#
loop_
_entity.id
_entity.type
_entity.pdbx_description
1 polymer ?
#
loop_
_entity_poly.entity_id
_entity_poly.type
_entity_poly.pdbx_seq_one_letter_code
_entity_poly.pdbx_strand_id
1 'polypeptide(L)' 'MGQKIHPHGLRVGIIKDWDSRWYSKKDFADQLLEDFKIREYTKKKLYTSGISRIEIERAANRIRITINTAKPGMVIGRGG' A
#
# COMPACT_ATOMS: atom_id res chain seq x y z
N MET A 1 30.43 -6.49 -11.61
CA MET A 1 29.29 -6.63 -10.68
C MET A 1 28.50 -5.33 -10.75
N GLY A 2 27.34 -5.35 -11.42
CA GLY A 2 26.74 -4.16 -12.03
C GLY A 2 25.75 -3.42 -11.13
N GLN A 3 25.79 -2.08 -11.22
CA GLN A 3 24.81 -1.17 -10.65
C GLN A 3 23.46 -1.34 -11.36
N LYS A 4 22.65 -2.31 -10.93
CA LYS A 4 21.31 -2.55 -11.49
C LYS A 4 20.26 -1.78 -10.68
N ILE A 5 19.45 -1.00 -11.38
CA ILE A 5 18.35 -0.22 -10.81
C ILE A 5 17.19 -1.15 -10.44
N HIS A 6 16.41 -0.78 -9.42
CA HIS A 6 15.20 -1.52 -9.07
C HIS A 6 14.19 -1.47 -10.23
N PRO A 7 13.81 -2.61 -10.82
CA PRO A 7 13.00 -2.63 -12.03
C PRO A 7 11.58 -2.13 -11.82
N HIS A 8 11.04 -2.16 -10.59
CA HIS A 8 9.76 -1.52 -10.32
C HIS A 8 9.90 0.00 -10.40
N GLY A 9 10.91 0.57 -9.72
CA GLY A 9 11.10 2.02 -9.64
C GLY A 9 11.37 2.64 -11.00
N LEU A 10 12.16 1.97 -11.83
CA LEU A 10 12.42 2.41 -13.22
C LEU A 10 11.15 2.49 -14.08
N ARG A 11 10.11 1.74 -13.74
CA ARG A 11 8.87 1.63 -14.52
C ARG A 11 7.69 2.40 -13.92
N VAL A 12 7.85 2.93 -12.70
CA VAL A 12 6.84 3.80 -12.08
C VAL A 12 6.69 5.07 -12.90
N GLY A 13 5.46 5.40 -13.29
CA GLY A 13 5.15 6.55 -14.15
C GLY A 13 5.19 6.26 -15.66
N ILE A 14 5.64 5.07 -16.09
CA ILE A 14 5.61 4.64 -17.50
C ILE A 14 4.56 3.55 -17.69
N ILE A 15 4.76 2.40 -17.04
CA ILE A 15 3.85 1.24 -17.15
C ILE A 15 3.36 0.75 -15.78
N LYS A 16 3.94 1.23 -14.69
CA LYS A 16 3.54 0.91 -13.32
C LYS A 16 3.05 2.17 -12.61
N ASP A 17 2.00 2.00 -11.82
CA ASP A 17 1.44 3.05 -10.98
C ASP A 17 2.03 3.05 -9.57
N TRP A 18 1.84 4.17 -8.88
CA TRP A 18 2.14 4.34 -7.47
C TRP A 18 1.25 3.50 -6.57
N ASP A 19 1.83 2.95 -5.50
CA ASP A 19 1.11 2.20 -4.46
C ASP A 19 0.41 3.12 -3.44
N SER A 20 0.76 4.40 -3.37
CA SER A 20 0.07 5.41 -2.58
C SER A 20 -0.30 6.57 -3.51
N ARG A 21 -1.60 6.90 -3.58
CA ARG A 21 -2.14 7.94 -4.45
C ARG A 21 -2.87 8.98 -3.61
N TRP A 22 -2.18 10.08 -3.33
CA TRP A 22 -2.73 11.23 -2.62
C TRP A 22 -1.83 12.44 -2.80
N TYR A 23 -2.31 13.61 -2.39
CA TYR A 23 -1.57 14.86 -2.47
C TYR A 23 -1.75 15.65 -1.17
N SER A 24 -0.65 16.20 -0.64
CA SER A 24 -0.66 17.09 0.51
C SER A 24 0.50 18.07 0.43
N LYS A 25 0.25 19.32 0.84
CA LYS A 25 1.24 20.41 0.80
C LYS A 25 1.96 20.64 2.14
N LYS A 26 1.24 20.55 3.26
CA LYS A 26 1.78 20.88 4.59
C LYS A 26 2.02 19.62 5.42
N ASP A 27 1.07 18.69 5.44
CA ASP A 27 1.08 17.55 6.35
C ASP A 27 1.64 16.28 5.69
N PHE A 28 2.54 16.43 4.71
CA PHE A 28 3.06 15.31 3.92
C PHE A 28 3.84 14.31 4.79
N ALA A 29 4.70 14.81 5.68
CA ALA A 29 5.54 13.95 6.52
C ALA A 29 4.70 13.08 7.48
N ASP A 30 3.69 13.68 8.11
CA ASP A 30 2.81 12.97 9.04
C ASP A 30 1.96 11.92 8.32
N GLN A 31 1.42 12.27 7.15
CA GLN A 31 0.64 11.34 6.32
C GLN A 31 1.49 10.19 5.79
N LEU A 32 2.76 10.45 5.44
CA LEU A 32 3.70 9.41 5.03
C LEU A 32 4.03 8.45 6.18
N LEU A 33 4.24 8.97 7.38
CA LEU A 33 4.49 8.15 8.57
C LEU A 33 3.28 7.28 8.90
N GLU A 34 2.08 7.84 8.77
CA GLU A 34 0.83 7.10 8.96
C GLU A 34 0.67 6.00 7.90
N ASP A 35 0.93 6.27 6.62
CA ASP A 35 0.93 5.26 5.55
C ASP A 35 1.88 4.09 5.86
N PHE A 36 3.08 4.40 6.36
CA PHE A 36 4.06 3.37 6.74
C PHE A 36 3.53 2.48 7.88
N LYS A 37 2.99 3.10 8.94
CA LYS A 37 2.40 2.39 10.09
C LYS A 37 1.22 1.50 9.65
N ILE A 38 0.35 2.00 8.76
CA ILE A 38 -0.77 1.24 8.20
C ILE A 38 -0.26 0.00 7.46
N ARG A 39 0.77 0.16 6.60
CA ARG A 39 1.36 -0.95 5.85
C ARG A 39 1.97 -2.00 6.78
N GLU A 40 2.69 -1.57 7.81
CA GLU A 40 3.32 -2.48 8.78
C GLU A 40 2.26 -3.25 9.59
N TYR A 41 1.26 -2.55 10.11
CA TYR A 41 0.16 -3.16 10.86
C TYR A 41 -0.61 -4.18 10.03
N THR A 42 -0.95 -3.81 8.78
CA THR A 42 -1.72 -4.68 7.87
C THR A 42 -0.94 -5.94 7.51
N LYS A 43 0.36 -5.81 7.19
CA LYS A 43 1.22 -6.96 6.90
C LYS A 43 1.38 -7.88 8.11
N LYS A 44 1.52 -7.33 9.32
CA LYS A 44 1.66 -8.11 10.54
C LYS A 44 0.38 -8.88 10.88
N LYS A 45 -0.78 -8.22 10.78
CA LYS A 45 -2.08 -8.81 11.14
C LYS A 45 -2.55 -9.87 10.14
N LEU A 46 -2.31 -9.65 8.86
CA LEU A 46 -2.81 -10.50 7.76
C LEU A 46 -1.69 -11.31 7.09
N TYR A 47 -0.63 -11.62 7.83
CA TYR A 47 0.53 -12.36 7.32
C TYR A 47 0.13 -13.67 6.64
N THR A 48 -0.78 -14.42 7.27
CA THR A 48 -1.27 -15.72 6.78
C THR A 48 -2.13 -15.61 5.52
N SER A 49 -2.67 -14.42 5.22
CA SER A 49 -3.58 -14.18 4.10
C SER A 49 -2.85 -14.00 2.76
N GLY A 50 -1.52 -13.92 2.73
CA GLY A 50 -0.75 -13.80 1.50
C GLY A 50 -1.05 -12.50 0.74
N ILE A 51 -0.73 -11.36 1.36
CA ILE A 51 -0.91 -10.03 0.76
C ILE A 51 0.16 -9.81 -0.32
N SER A 52 -0.28 -9.49 -1.54
CA SER A 52 0.60 -9.20 -2.68
C SER A 52 0.87 -7.71 -2.85
N ARG A 53 -0.16 -6.87 -2.71
CA ARG A 53 -0.08 -5.41 -2.88
C ARG A 53 -1.02 -4.71 -1.90
N ILE A 54 -0.60 -3.54 -1.42
CA ILE A 54 -1.41 -2.64 -0.60
C ILE A 54 -1.40 -1.28 -1.30
N GLU A 55 -2.57 -0.85 -1.73
CA GLU A 55 -2.78 0.45 -2.35
C GLU A 55 -3.49 1.38 -1.35
N ILE A 56 -2.96 2.58 -1.19
CA ILE A 56 -3.51 3.58 -0.28
C ILE A 56 -3.93 4.80 -1.09
N GLU A 57 -5.22 5.11 -1.08
CA GLU A 57 -5.76 6.33 -1.65
C GLU A 57 -6.26 7.22 -0.52
N ARG A 58 -5.83 8.48 -0.49
CA ARG A 58 -6.38 9.47 0.47
C ARG A 58 -7.17 10.52 -0.29
N ALA A 59 -8.45 10.59 0.02
CA ALA A 59 -9.31 11.73 -0.27
C ALA A 59 -9.36 12.63 0.99
N ALA A 60 -9.73 13.91 0.82
CA ALA A 60 -9.64 14.95 1.86
C ALA A 60 -10.04 14.48 3.28
N ASN A 61 -11.14 13.72 3.41
CA ASN A 61 -11.64 13.24 4.70
C ASN A 61 -11.70 11.69 4.81
N ARG A 62 -11.19 10.95 3.82
CA ARG A 62 -11.34 9.49 3.77
C ARG A 62 -10.09 8.81 3.25
N ILE A 63 -9.65 7.78 3.96
CA ILE A 63 -8.58 6.90 3.54
C ILE A 63 -9.23 5.62 2.99
N ARG A 64 -8.91 5.28 1.75
CA ARG A 64 -9.29 4.01 1.12
C ARG A 64 -8.05 3.15 1.03
N ILE A 65 -8.14 1.97 1.64
CA ILE A 65 -7.06 0.97 1.62
C ILE A 65 -7.56 -0.20 0.80
N THR A 66 -6.90 -0.46 -0.33
CA THR A 66 -7.19 -1.61 -1.18
C THR A 66 -6.12 -2.67 -0.95
N ILE A 67 -6.54 -3.85 -0.50
CA ILE A 67 -5.64 -4.96 -0.20
C ILE A 67 -5.81 -6.03 -1.26
N ASN A 68 -4.74 -6.31 -2.00
CA ASN A 68 -4.70 -7.41 -2.96
C ASN A 68 -4.13 -8.63 -2.24
N THR A 69 -4.94 -9.67 -2.12
CA THR A 69 -4.62 -10.88 -1.35
C THR A 69 -4.98 -12.13 -2.15
N ALA A 70 -4.19 -13.19 -1.99
CA ALA A 70 -4.50 -14.49 -2.56
C ALA A 70 -5.68 -15.20 -1.86
N LYS A 71 -5.93 -14.90 -0.58
CA LYS A 71 -6.95 -15.56 0.25
C LYS A 71 -7.91 -14.54 0.88
N PRO A 72 -8.86 -13.98 0.11
CA PRO A 72 -9.77 -12.95 0.60
C PRO A 72 -10.62 -13.40 1.79
N GLY A 73 -11.03 -14.68 1.83
CA GLY A 73 -11.84 -15.23 2.92
C GLY A 73 -11.18 -15.16 4.30
N MET A 74 -9.83 -15.20 4.37
CA MET A 74 -9.12 -15.04 5.64
C MET A 74 -9.02 -13.58 6.10
N VAL A 75 -9.13 -12.64 5.16
CA VAL A 75 -9.09 -11.20 5.46
C VAL A 75 -10.45 -10.71 5.95
N ILE A 76 -11.54 -11.20 5.35
CA ILE A 76 -12.93 -10.81 5.69
C ILE A 76 -13.43 -11.59 6.92
N GLY A 77 -13.01 -12.85 7.09
CA GLY A 77 -13.51 -13.70 8.17
C GLY A 77 -14.97 -14.15 7.97
N ARG A 78 -15.60 -14.66 9.04
CA ARG A 78 -17.01 -15.08 9.01
C ARG A 78 -17.89 -13.93 9.53
N GLY A 79 -18.61 -13.26 8.62
CA GLY A 79 -19.62 -12.25 8.98
C GLY A 79 -19.35 -10.84 8.47
N GLY A 80 -18.17 -10.57 7.90
CA GLY A 80 -17.76 -9.24 7.45
C GLY A 80 -16.81 -8.57 8.43
#